data_AF-A0A432I7H8-F1
#
_entry.id   AF-A0A432I7H8-F1
#
_cell.length_a   1.000
_cell.length_b   1.000
_cell.length_c   1.000
_cell.angle_alpha   90.00
_cell.angle_beta   90.00
_cell.angle_gamma   90.00
#
_symmetry.space_group_name_H-M   'P 1'
#
loop_
_entity.id
_entity.type
_entity.pdbx_description
1 polymer ?
#
loop_
_entity_poly.entity_id
_entity_poly.type
_entity_poly.pdbx_seq_one_letter_code
_entity_poly.pdbx_strand_id
1 'polypeptide(L)' 'DTSEIEKMVEDVISNNPKLVEDYAKADEGRKPRVIKGLMGQVMKASKGKANPKIVMEILIKKL' A
#
# COMPACT_ATOMS: atom_id res chain seq x y z
N ASP A 1 9.64 -14.39 1.50
CA ASP A 1 10.09 -13.35 2.46
C ASP A 1 9.03 -12.28 2.69
N THR A 2 8.00 -12.59 3.48
CA THR A 2 6.92 -11.62 3.80
C THR A 2 7.47 -10.35 4.48
N SER A 3 8.57 -10.47 5.23
CA SER A 3 9.26 -9.36 5.87
C SER A 3 9.87 -8.35 4.89
N GLU A 4 10.31 -8.78 3.70
CA GLU A 4 10.78 -7.83 2.67
C GLU A 4 9.62 -7.05 2.05
N ILE A 5 8.49 -7.72 1.80
CA ILE A 5 7.28 -7.07 1.31
C ILE A 5 6.78 -6.06 2.36
N GLU A 6 6.83 -6.42 3.64
CA GLU A 6 6.42 -5.53 4.72
C GLU A 6 7.27 -4.26 4.79
N LYS A 7 8.60 -4.38 4.67
CA LYS A 7 9.50 -3.21 4.56
C LYS A 7 9.19 -2.35 3.34
N MET A 8 8.97 -2.96 2.17
CA MET A 8 8.59 -2.20 0.97
C MET A 8 7.27 -1.46 1.15
N VAL A 9 6.30 -2.06 1.84
CA VAL A 9 5.03 -1.40 2.14
C VAL A 9 5.25 -0.22 3.09
N GLU A 10 6.04 -0.38 4.15
CA GLU A 10 6.39 0.73 5.06
C GLU A 10 7.11 1.87 4.36
N ASP A 11 8.07 1.55 3.49
CA ASP A 11 8.77 2.54 2.69
C ASP A 11 7.80 3.28 1.77
N VAL A 12 6.87 2.58 1.12
CA VAL A 12 5.88 3.20 0.24
C VAL A 12 4.92 4.08 1.04
N ILE A 13 4.42 3.64 2.18
CA ILE A 13 3.54 4.44 3.06
C ILE A 13 4.29 5.72 3.49
N SER A 14 5.53 5.58 3.94
CA SER A 14 6.37 6.70 4.41
C SER A 14 6.72 7.68 3.28
N ASN A 15 6.95 7.19 2.06
CA ASN A 15 7.24 8.02 0.89
C ASN A 15 5.98 8.61 0.23
N ASN A 16 4.77 8.17 0.61
CA ASN A 16 3.52 8.63 0.03
C ASN A 16 2.54 9.16 1.11
N PRO A 17 2.96 10.13 1.94
CA PRO A 17 2.12 10.63 3.05
C PRO A 17 0.78 11.19 2.57
N LYS A 18 0.73 11.78 1.37
CA LYS A 18 -0.52 12.27 0.76
C LYS A 18 -1.54 11.15 0.52
N LEU A 19 -1.10 9.99 0.03
CA LEU A 19 -2.00 8.85 -0.20
C LEU A 19 -2.49 8.24 1.13
N VAL A 20 -1.66 8.29 2.17
CA VAL A 20 -2.05 7.85 3.52
C VAL A 20 -3.10 8.78 4.11
N GLU A 21 -2.90 10.10 4.01
CA GLU A 21 -3.90 11.08 4.41
C GLU A 21 -5.19 10.96 3.59
N ASP A 22 -5.08 10.78 2.27
CA ASP A 22 -6.24 10.57 1.39
C ASP A 22 -7.00 9.29 1.78
N TYR A 23 -6.30 8.24 2.21
CA TYR A 23 -6.94 7.02 2.70
C TYR A 23 -7.68 7.26 4.03
N ALA A 24 -7.05 7.99 4.95
CA ALA A 24 -7.65 8.35 6.23
C ALA A 24 -8.87 9.28 6.07
N LYS A 25 -8.85 10.18 5.09
CA LYS A 25 -9.94 11.13 4.78
C LYS A 25 -10.97 10.55 3.78
N ALA A 26 -10.72 9.39 3.18
CA ALA A 26 -11.60 8.81 2.19
C ALA A 26 -12.85 8.16 2.81
N ASP A 27 -13.99 8.42 2.20
CA ASP A 27 -15.23 7.67 2.43
C ASP A 27 -15.10 6.20 1.98
N GLU A 28 -16.02 5.33 2.40
CA GLU A 28 -16.01 3.89 2.08
C GLU A 28 -15.90 3.59 0.57
N GLY A 29 -16.46 4.44 -0.29
CA GLY A 29 -16.33 4.30 -1.75
C GLY A 29 -14.95 4.71 -2.31
N ARG A 30 -14.20 5.57 -1.60
CA ARG A 30 -12.90 6.11 -2.04
C ARG A 30 -11.72 5.32 -1.46
N LYS A 31 -11.85 4.74 -0.27
CA LYS A 31 -10.80 3.91 0.37
C LYS A 31 -10.23 2.83 -0.56
N PRO A 32 -11.05 2.04 -1.29
CA PRO A 32 -10.53 1.01 -2.20
C PRO A 32 -9.71 1.60 -3.35
N ARG A 33 -10.04 2.80 -3.81
CA ARG A 33 -9.32 3.48 -4.90
C ARG A 33 -7.94 3.94 -4.43
N VAL A 34 -7.87 4.52 -3.24
CA VAL A 34 -6.60 4.99 -2.65
C VAL A 34 -5.68 3.80 -2.33
N ILE A 35 -6.22 2.74 -1.71
CA ILE A 35 -5.47 1.51 -1.44
C ILE A 35 -4.92 0.87 -2.73
N LYS A 36 -5.70 0.83 -3.82
CA LYS A 36 -5.22 0.31 -5.10
C LYS A 36 -4.06 1.17 -5.66
N GLY A 37 -4.07 2.48 -5.40
CA GLY A 37 -2.97 3.37 -5.72
C GLY A 37 -1.70 3.02 -4.94
N LEU A 38 -1.79 2.84 -3.62
CA LEU A 38 -0.67 2.41 -2.77
C LEU A 38 -0.14 1.03 -3.19
N MET A 39 -1.02 0.08 -3.45
CA MET A 39 -0.64 -1.25 -3.97
C MET A 39 0.16 -1.11 -5.27
N GLY A 40 -0.26 -0.23 -6.20
CA GLY A 40 0.49 0.04 -7.43
C GLY A 40 1.91 0.57 -7.16
N GLN A 41 2.09 1.43 -6.17
CA GLN A 41 3.41 1.93 -5.77
C GLN A 41 4.29 0.81 -5.19
N VAL A 42 3.73 -0.07 -4.35
CA VAL A 42 4.45 -1.24 -3.80
C VAL A 42 4.82 -2.21 -4.91
N MET A 43 3.91 -2.50 -5.84
CA MET A 43 4.18 -3.37 -6.99
C MET A 43 5.31 -2.79 -7.85
N LYS A 44 5.34 -1.47 -8.06
CA LYS A 44 6.43 -0.78 -8.77
C LYS A 44 7.76 -0.87 -8.01
N ALA A 45 7.76 -0.62 -6.70
CA ALA A 45 8.96 -0.72 -5.85
C ALA A 45 9.53 -2.15 -5.82
N SER A 46 8.64 -3.15 -5.76
CA SER A 46 9.02 -4.57 -5.82
C SER A 46 9.43 -5.05 -7.23
N LYS A 47 9.35 -4.19 -8.25
CA LYS A 47 9.56 -4.55 -9.67
C LYS A 47 8.70 -5.74 -10.12
N GLY A 48 7.45 -5.79 -9.63
CA GLY A 48 6.49 -6.86 -9.92
C GLY A 48 6.78 -8.19 -9.22
N LYS A 49 7.73 -8.24 -8.28
CA LYS A 49 8.06 -9.47 -7.52
C LYS A 49 7.15 -9.67 -6.30
N ALA A 50 6.54 -8.62 -5.77
CA ALA A 50 5.67 -8.75 -4.60
C ALA A 50 4.34 -9.41 -4.98
N ASN A 51 3.80 -10.22 -4.06
CA ASN A 51 2.49 -10.82 -4.25
C ASN A 51 1.39 -9.78 -3.94
N PRO A 52 0.49 -9.46 -4.88
CA PRO A 52 -0.51 -8.42 -4.70
C PRO A 52 -1.50 -8.73 -3.56
N LYS A 53 -1.79 -10.02 -3.28
CA LYS A 53 -2.65 -10.40 -2.15
C LYS A 53 -1.99 -10.05 -0.81
N ILE A 54 -0.72 -10.41 -0.66
CA ILE A 54 0.06 -10.13 0.56
C ILE A 54 0.24 -8.61 0.74
N VAL A 55 0.57 -7.89 -0.33
CA VAL A 55 0.69 -6.42 -0.30
C VAL A 55 -0.61 -5.76 0.17
N MET A 56 -1.75 -6.22 -0.37
CA MET A 56 -3.06 -5.71 0.01
C MET A 56 -3.36 -5.95 1.50
N GLU A 57 -3.12 -7.16 2.00
CA GLU A 57 -3.33 -7.50 3.41
C GLU A 57 -2.47 -6.64 4.34
N ILE A 58 -1.19 -6.44 3.99
CA ILE A 58 -0.27 -5.60 4.79
C ILE A 58 -0.71 -4.13 4.75
N LEU A 59 -1.11 -3.61 3.58
CA LEU A 59 -1.62 -2.24 3.45
C LEU A 59 -2.85 -2.00 4.31
N ILE A 60 -3.84 -2.90 4.28
CA ILE A 60 -5.04 -2.81 5.13
C ILE A 60 -4.66 -2.88 6.61
N LYS A 61 -3.66 -3.68 6.98
CA LYS A 61 -3.23 -3.84 8.38
C LYS A 61 -2.47 -2.62 8.91
N LYS A 62 -1.78 -1.85 8.05
CA LYS A 62 -0.94 -0.70 8.45
C LYS A 62 -1.63 0.66 8.31
N LEU A 63 -2.69 0.77 7.51
CA LEU A 63 -3.48 1.99 7.29
C LEU A 63 -4.73 2.02 8.17
#